data_AF-A0A9P6QFY0-F1
#
_entry.id   AF-A0A9P6QFY0-F1
#
_cell.length_a   1.000
_cell.length_b   1.000
_cell.length_c   1.000
_cell.angle_alpha   90.00
_cell.angle_beta   90.00
_cell.angle_gamma   90.00
#
_symmetry.space_group_name_H-M   'P 1'
#
loop_
_entity.id
_entity.type
_entity.pdbx_description
1 polymer ?
#
loop_
_entity_poly.entity_id
_entity_poly.type
_entity_poly.pdbx_seq_one_letter_code
_entity_poly.pdbx_strand_id
1 'polypeptide(L)'
;MSLPKEYLKWVQRAGSEDHVSFEAFVERFNYNDQASATEDYLQLLESDEIRRKRRDALKASFTRFQRNHERQFWQQRELETSQKMYATRAKFQASMVEAIESEIAFAQLIARRRQELDDIRRGTG
;
A
#
# COMPACT_ATOMS: atom_id res chain seq x y z
N MET A 1 3.98 22.58 11.06
CA MET A 1 4.50 21.21 11.23
C MET A 1 5.91 21.16 10.64
N SER A 2 6.81 20.34 11.17
CA SER A 2 8.17 20.20 10.66
C SER A 2 8.20 19.06 9.64
N LEU A 3 8.86 19.28 8.50
CA LEU A 3 9.05 18.26 7.48
C LEU A 3 9.65 16.98 8.09
N PRO A 4 9.12 15.78 7.81
CA PRO A 4 9.76 14.56 8.22
C PRO A 4 11.22 14.53 7.78
N LYS A 5 12.15 14.34 8.74
CA LYS A 5 13.61 14.33 8.49
C LYS A 5 14.03 13.35 7.40
N GLU A 6 13.21 12.34 7.15
CA GLU A 6 13.43 11.34 6.10
C GLU A 6 13.31 11.93 4.69
N TYR A 7 12.44 12.92 4.48
CA TYR A 7 12.24 13.58 3.19
C TYR A 7 13.49 14.36 2.81
N LEU A 8 14.01 15.16 3.74
CA LEU A 8 15.23 15.95 3.55
C LEU A 8 16.45 15.05 3.33
N LYS A 9 16.60 13.98 4.11
CA LYS A 9 17.67 13.00 3.89
C LYS A 9 17.61 12.38 2.50
N TRP A 10 16.41 12.03 2.03
CA TRP A 10 16.25 11.47 0.69
C TRP A 10 16.63 12.49 -0.40
N VAL A 11 16.11 13.73 -0.33
CA VAL A 11 16.45 14.78 -1.30
C VAL A 11 17.94 15.13 -1.27
N GLN A 12 18.57 15.16 -0.11
CA GLN A 12 20.01 15.43 0.01
C GLN A 12 20.86 14.30 -0.59
N ARG A 13 20.43 13.03 -0.41
CA ARG A 13 21.13 11.86 -0.95
C ARG A 13 20.92 11.66 -2.45
N ALA A 14 19.75 12.02 -2.97
CA ALA A 14 19.33 11.75 -4.35
C ALA A 14 20.20 12.38 -5.45
N GLY A 15 21.25 13.16 -5.11
CA GLY A 15 22.23 13.62 -6.11
C GLY A 15 21.60 14.27 -7.35
N SER A 16 22.28 14.16 -8.50
CA SER A 16 21.76 14.49 -9.84
C SER A 16 21.06 13.32 -10.53
N GLU A 17 21.01 12.14 -9.91
CA GLU A 17 20.66 10.88 -10.58
C GLU A 17 19.28 10.32 -10.20
N ASP A 18 18.74 10.66 -9.04
CA ASP A 18 17.35 10.32 -8.70
C ASP A 18 16.47 11.57 -8.81
N HIS A 19 15.57 11.56 -9.79
CA HIS A 19 14.54 12.56 -9.94
C HIS A 19 13.68 12.57 -8.67
N VAL A 20 13.88 13.57 -7.83
CA VAL A 20 12.93 13.96 -6.76
C VAL A 20 11.72 14.62 -7.42
N SER A 21 11.13 13.97 -8.43
CA SER A 21 9.90 14.43 -9.02
C SER A 21 8.77 14.22 -8.01
N PHE A 22 7.65 14.90 -8.23
CA PHE A 22 6.51 14.76 -7.35
C PHE A 22 5.95 13.34 -7.38
N GLU A 23 5.97 12.70 -8.54
CA GLU A 23 5.54 11.31 -8.72
C GLU A 23 6.42 10.36 -7.90
N ALA A 24 7.74 10.48 -8.01
CA ALA A 24 8.68 9.67 -7.24
C ALA A 24 8.54 9.91 -5.72
N PHE A 25 8.23 11.14 -5.32
CA PHE A 25 7.92 11.48 -3.93
C PHE A 25 6.66 10.77 -3.44
N VAL A 26 5.57 10.82 -4.22
CA VAL A 26 4.31 10.14 -3.92
C VAL A 26 4.50 8.64 -3.77
N GLU A 27 5.24 8.03 -4.70
CA GLU A 27 5.50 6.59 -4.68
C GLU A 27 6.36 6.18 -3.49
N ARG A 28 7.44 6.91 -3.22
CA ARG A 28 8.40 6.57 -2.18
C ARG A 28 7.80 6.64 -0.77
N PHE A 29 6.95 7.62 -0.52
CA PHE A 29 6.29 7.80 0.77
C PHE A 29 4.88 7.19 0.80
N ASN A 30 4.51 6.48 -0.26
CA ASN A 30 3.27 5.73 -0.39
C ASN A 30 2.01 6.58 -0.07
N TYR A 31 1.98 7.81 -0.60
CA TYR A 31 0.77 8.62 -0.53
C TYR A 31 -0.34 8.01 -1.37
N ASN A 32 -1.56 8.04 -0.82
CA ASN A 32 -2.77 7.55 -1.46
C ASN A 32 -3.73 8.69 -1.86
N ASP A 33 -3.46 9.91 -1.38
CA ASP A 33 -4.27 11.08 -1.65
C ASP A 33 -3.42 12.26 -2.13
N GLN A 34 -4.04 13.09 -2.97
CA GLN A 34 -3.39 14.22 -3.60
C GLN A 34 -3.08 15.36 -2.63
N ALA A 35 -3.98 15.60 -1.67
CA ALA A 35 -3.91 16.78 -0.80
C ALA A 35 -2.70 16.68 0.12
N SER A 36 -2.55 15.58 0.85
CA SER A 36 -1.43 15.36 1.76
C SER A 36 -0.10 15.27 1.03
N ALA A 37 -0.06 14.59 -0.12
CA ALA A 37 1.16 14.55 -0.94
C ALA A 37 1.59 15.96 -1.39
N THR A 38 0.64 16.76 -1.86
CA THR A 38 0.90 18.13 -2.32
C THR A 38 1.37 19.02 -1.19
N GLU A 39 0.69 18.97 -0.03
CA GLU A 39 1.06 19.74 1.15
C GLU A 39 2.49 19.43 1.60
N ASP A 40 2.82 18.16 1.78
CA ASP A 40 4.15 17.75 2.26
C ASP A 40 5.25 18.04 1.24
N TYR A 41 4.95 17.93 -0.05
CA TYR A 41 5.90 18.29 -1.10
C TYR A 41 6.09 19.80 -1.20
N LEU A 42 5.06 20.62 -0.99
CA LEU A 42 5.21 22.08 -0.94
C LEU A 42 6.10 22.50 0.23
N GLN A 43 5.91 21.91 1.41
CA GLN A 43 6.79 22.16 2.56
C GLN A 43 8.24 21.77 2.23
N LEU A 44 8.45 20.67 1.48
CA LEU A 44 9.79 20.27 1.02
C LEU A 44 10.38 21.35 0.10
N LEU A 45 9.60 21.86 -0.85
CA LEU A 45 10.00 22.94 -1.76
C LEU A 45 10.27 24.27 -1.04
N GLU A 46 9.72 24.47 0.16
CA GLU A 46 9.95 25.66 0.99
C GLU A 46 11.14 25.52 1.95
N SER A 47 11.66 24.29 2.15
CA SER A 47 12.74 24.04 3.11
C SER A 47 14.08 24.66 2.70
N ASP A 48 14.63 25.55 3.52
CA ASP A 48 15.94 26.18 3.29
C ASP A 48 17.12 25.20 3.31
N GLU A 49 16.92 23.96 3.78
CA GLU A 49 17.93 22.91 3.75
C GLU A 49 18.22 22.39 2.33
N ILE A 50 17.33 22.64 1.37
CA ILE A 50 17.55 22.35 -0.05
C ILE A 50 18.23 23.54 -0.71
N ARG A 51 19.34 23.29 -1.42
CA ARG A 51 20.04 24.31 -2.22
C ARG A 51 19.07 24.99 -3.19
N ARG A 52 19.09 26.33 -3.25
CA ARG A 52 18.20 27.15 -4.10
C ARG A 52 18.05 26.66 -5.54
N LYS A 53 19.16 26.40 -6.25
CA LYS A 53 19.12 25.89 -7.64
C LYS A 53 18.35 24.59 -7.77
N ARG A 54 18.47 23.69 -6.78
CA ARG A 54 17.72 22.43 -6.74
C ARG A 54 16.25 22.71 -6.45
N ARG A 55 15.94 23.56 -5.47
CA ARG A 55 14.58 24.02 -5.17
C ARG A 55 13.86 24.55 -6.41
N ASP A 56 14.52 25.41 -7.17
CA ASP A 56 13.96 26.03 -8.38
C ASP A 56 13.69 24.98 -9.48
N ALA A 57 14.60 24.01 -9.65
CA ALA A 57 14.40 22.89 -10.57
C ALA A 57 13.22 21.99 -10.15
N LEU A 58 13.08 21.70 -8.85
CA LEU A 58 11.97 20.91 -8.31
C LEU A 58 10.64 21.64 -8.45
N LYS A 59 10.60 22.96 -8.21
CA LYS A 59 9.42 23.81 -8.45
C LYS A 59 9.02 23.78 -9.93
N ALA A 60 9.98 23.95 -10.84
CA ALA A 60 9.71 23.90 -12.28
C ALA A 60 9.17 22.53 -12.73
N SER A 61 9.76 21.44 -12.22
CA SER A 61 9.28 20.08 -12.47
C SER A 61 7.87 19.87 -11.95
N PHE A 62 7.58 20.36 -10.73
CA PHE A 62 6.26 20.26 -10.13
C PHE A 62 5.20 21.03 -10.93
N THR A 63 5.49 22.25 -11.35
CA THR A 63 4.59 23.02 -12.22
C THR A 63 4.32 22.31 -13.55
N ARG A 64 5.33 21.64 -14.12
CA ARG A 64 5.15 20.84 -15.34
C ARG A 64 4.24 19.63 -15.08
N PHE A 65 4.45 18.93 -13.96
CA PHE A 65 3.59 17.82 -13.54
C PHE A 65 2.13 18.26 -13.40
N GLN A 66 1.88 19.35 -12.66
CA GLN A 66 0.53 19.88 -12.43
C GLN A 66 -0.19 20.22 -13.74
N ARG A 67 0.52 20.76 -14.72
CA ARG A 67 -0.07 21.16 -16.01
C ARG A 67 -0.39 19.97 -16.92
N ASN A 68 0.44 18.92 -16.89
CA ASN A 68 0.45 17.92 -17.96
C ASN A 68 0.05 16.51 -17.50
N HIS A 69 0.29 16.16 -16.24
CA HIS A 69 0.28 14.77 -15.78
C HIS A 69 -0.55 14.52 -14.52
N GLU A 70 -0.85 15.55 -13.72
CA GLU A 70 -1.49 15.41 -12.41
C GLU A 70 -2.79 14.61 -12.42
N ARG A 71 -3.72 14.95 -13.33
CA ARG A 71 -5.01 14.24 -13.41
C ARG A 71 -4.83 12.75 -13.71
N GLN A 72 -4.01 12.41 -14.71
CA GLN A 72 -3.79 11.02 -15.11
C GLN A 72 -3.07 10.23 -14.02
N PHE A 73 -2.08 10.86 -13.38
CA PHE A 73 -1.34 10.27 -12.28
C PHE A 73 -2.25 9.88 -11.11
N TRP A 74 -3.12 10.79 -10.65
CA TRP A 74 -4.01 10.51 -9.52
C TRP A 74 -5.11 9.50 -9.86
N GLN A 75 -5.63 9.51 -11.09
CA GLN A 75 -6.55 8.46 -11.55
C GLN A 75 -5.90 7.08 -11.56
N GLN A 76 -4.67 6.98 -12.04
CA GLN A 76 -3.91 5.74 -12.02
C GLN A 76 -3.63 5.28 -10.58
N ARG A 77 -3.28 6.22 -9.69
CA ARG A 77 -3.00 5.93 -8.28
C ARG A 77 -4.23 5.43 -7.51
N GLU A 78 -5.39 6.03 -7.77
CA GLU A 78 -6.67 5.61 -7.20
C GLU A 78 -7.02 4.18 -7.64
N LEU A 79 -6.80 3.86 -8.93
CA LEU A 79 -7.00 2.53 -9.47
C LEU A 79 -6.07 1.50 -8.81
N GLU A 80 -4.77 1.80 -8.70
CA GLU A 80 -3.78 0.92 -8.06
C GLU A 80 -4.11 0.66 -6.60
N THR A 81 -4.51 1.70 -5.86
CA THR A 81 -4.89 1.60 -4.45
C THR A 81 -6.13 0.73 -4.30
N SER A 82 -7.14 0.96 -5.14
CA SER A 82 -8.37 0.16 -5.16
C SER A 82 -8.08 -1.30 -5.48
N GLN A 83 -7.27 -1.59 -6.49
CA GLN A 83 -6.88 -2.95 -6.86
C GLN A 83 -6.15 -3.67 -5.73
N LYS A 84 -5.22 -3.00 -5.05
CA LYS A 84 -4.52 -3.54 -3.87
C LYS A 84 -5.50 -3.88 -2.74
N MET A 85 -6.47 -3.00 -2.49
CA MET A 85 -7.52 -3.26 -1.49
C MET A 85 -8.37 -4.48 -1.86
N TYR A 86 -8.84 -4.57 -3.12
CA TYR A 86 -9.62 -5.72 -3.58
C TYR A 86 -8.83 -7.03 -3.49
N ALA A 87 -7.56 -7.03 -3.91
CA ALA A 87 -6.69 -8.20 -3.82
C ALA A 87 -6.47 -8.64 -2.37
N THR A 88 -6.28 -7.68 -1.46
CA THR A 88 -6.12 -7.97 -0.03
C THR A 88 -7.40 -8.56 0.57
N ARG A 89 -8.56 -7.99 0.23
CA ARG A 89 -9.87 -8.50 0.65
C ARG A 89 -10.12 -9.92 0.13
N ALA A 90 -9.81 -10.19 -1.14
CA ALA A 90 -9.97 -11.51 -1.73
C ALA A 90 -9.10 -12.56 -1.03
N LYS A 91 -7.84 -12.23 -0.73
CA LYS A 91 -6.94 -13.11 0.04
C LYS A 91 -7.49 -13.43 1.43
N PHE A 92 -7.97 -12.41 2.14
CA PHE A 92 -8.58 -12.59 3.46
C PHE A 92 -9.84 -13.48 3.40
N GLN A 93 -10.70 -13.28 2.40
CA GLN A 93 -11.88 -14.12 2.21
C GLN A 93 -11.50 -15.57 1.90
N ALA A 94 -10.51 -15.80 1.04
CA ALA A 94 -10.02 -17.15 0.73
C ALA A 94 -9.51 -17.87 1.99
N SER A 95 -8.72 -17.18 2.84
CA SER A 95 -8.25 -17.77 4.10
C SER A 95 -9.37 -18.08 5.09
N MET A 96 -10.44 -17.27 5.11
CA MET A 96 -11.61 -17.55 5.94
C MET A 96 -12.36 -18.80 5.46
N VAL A 97 -12.53 -18.97 4.15
CA VAL A 97 -13.19 -20.15 3.58
C VAL A 97 -12.38 -21.40 3.89
N GLU A 98 -11.06 -21.37 3.70
CA GLU A 98 -10.16 -22.48 4.02
C GLU A 98 -10.22 -22.88 5.50
N ALA A 99 -10.31 -21.90 6.41
CA ALA A 99 -10.46 -22.16 7.84
C ALA A 99 -11.80 -22.85 8.15
N ILE A 100 -12.90 -22.39 7.55
CA ILE A 100 -14.23 -23.00 7.73
C ILE A 100 -14.25 -24.42 7.17
N GLU A 101 -13.67 -24.65 5.99
CA GLU A 101 -13.58 -25.98 5.38
C GLU A 101 -12.78 -26.94 6.26
N SER A 102 -11.68 -26.47 6.86
CA SER A 102 -10.87 -27.25 7.79
C SER A 102 -11.64 -27.62 9.07
N GLU A 103 -12.41 -26.68 9.63
CA GLU A 103 -13.27 -26.94 10.79
C GLU A 103 -14.36 -27.97 10.50
N ILE A 104 -15.00 -27.87 9.33
CA ILE A 104 -16.03 -28.83 8.90
C ILE A 104 -15.40 -30.23 8.72
N ALA A 105 -14.25 -30.32 8.07
CA ALA A 105 -13.55 -31.60 7.87
C ALA A 105 -13.19 -32.25 9.21
N PHE A 106 -12.72 -31.46 10.17
CA PHE A 106 -12.42 -31.95 11.51
C PHE A 106 -13.66 -32.44 12.26
N ALA A 107 -14.77 -31.69 12.20
CA ALA A 107 -16.03 -32.09 12.81
C ALA A 107 -16.57 -33.41 12.20
N GLN A 108 -16.47 -33.57 10.88
CA GLN A 108 -16.85 -34.80 10.19
C GLN A 108 -15.99 -36.00 10.62
N LEU A 109 -14.68 -35.80 10.80
CA LEU A 109 -13.78 -36.84 11.30
C LEU A 109 -14.18 -37.30 12.72
N ILE A 110 -14.48 -36.35 13.61
CA ILE A 110 -14.96 -36.67 14.96
C ILE A 110 -16.28 -37.45 14.90
N ALA A 111 -17.22 -37.00 14.08
CA ALA A 111 -18.52 -37.65 13.95
C ALA A 111 -18.39 -39.10 13.46
N ARG A 112 -17.56 -39.31 12.42
CA ARG A 112 -17.25 -40.65 11.89
C ARG A 112 -16.62 -41.54 12.96
N ARG A 113 -15.65 -41.01 13.71
CA ARG A 113 -14.98 -41.80 14.76
C ARG A 113 -15.93 -42.20 15.89
N ARG A 114 -16.87 -41.32 16.26
CA ARG A 114 -17.92 -41.65 17.23
C ARG A 114 -18.82 -42.76 16.73
N GLN A 115 -19.26 -42.69 15.47
CA GLN A 115 -20.09 -43.72 14.86
C GLN A 115 -19.38 -45.09 14.84
N GLU A 116 -18.11 -45.14 14.42
CA GLU A 116 -17.31 -46.36 14.45
C GLU A 116 -17.22 -46.97 15.86
N LEU A 117 -17.04 -46.14 16.90
CA LEU A 117 -17.01 -46.62 18.29
C LEU A 117 -18.37 -47.15 18.77
N ASP A 118 -19.47 -46.49 18.38
CA ASP A 118 -20.82 -46.93 18.73
C ASP A 118 -21.20 -48.24 18.04
N ASP A 119 -20.72 -48.46 16.82
CA ASP A 119 -20.93 -49.71 16.08
C ASP A 119 -20.14 -50.86 16.70
N ILE A 120 -18.88 -50.61 17.10
CA ILE A 120 -18.07 -51.57 17.88
C ILE A 120 -18.77 -51.94 19.20
N ARG A 121 -19.30 -50.95 19.91
CA ARG A 121 -20.00 -51.17 21.20
C ARG A 121 -21.30 -51.97 21.02
N ARG A 122 -21.95 -51.87 19.86
CA ARG A 122 -23.17 -52.60 19.52
C ARG A 122 -22.91 -54.02 19.00
N GLY A 123 -21.65 -54.42 18.80
CA GLY A 123 -21.29 -55.79 18.41
C GLY A 123 -21.65 -56.15 16.96
N THR A 124 -21.85 -55.15 16.09
CA THR A 124 -22.17 -55.32 14.67
C THR A 124 -20.93 -55.12 13.80
N GLY A 125 -19.88 -55.91 14.04
CA GLY A 125 -18.64 -55.95 13.25
C GLY A 125 -18.52 -57.25 12.46
#